data_AF-A0ABD2ZUI0-F1
#
_entry.id   AF-A0ABD2ZUI0-F1
#
_cell.length_a   1.000
_cell.length_b   1.000
_cell.length_c   1.000
_cell.angle_alpha   90.00
_cell.angle_beta   90.00
_cell.angle_gamma   90.00
#
_symmetry.space_group_name_H-M   'P 1'
#
loop_
_entity.id
_entity.type
_entity.pdbx_description
1 polymer ?
#
loop_
_entity_poly.entity_id
_entity_poly.type
_entity_poly.pdbx_seq_one_letter_code
_entity_poly.pdbx_strand_id
1 'polypeptide(L)'
;MLSGWSTRGGKTCLRCAGDTKSCWLKHGRKFCYTSHRRFLHKSDRMCKDKISFGGKLEWGEAPKLLSGMEMLQQLDGVLTEYKKEDLKKRRTELFDHDKHQFWKKKSIFLELPYWATNLVPHNLDIMHIEGNYCDNLLSTIMGFVGISKDNLNSRRDLEELGIKKPLHPIRKGSSLVLPPSSFTLS
;
A
#
# COMPACT_ATOMS: atom_id res chain seq x y z
N MET A 1 -9.83 -13.21 -5.41
CA MET A 1 -9.08 -13.04 -4.14
C MET A 1 -9.65 -13.99 -3.10
N LEU A 2 -8.78 -14.85 -2.55
CA LEU A 2 -9.15 -15.99 -1.71
C LEU A 2 -9.65 -15.59 -0.32
N SER A 3 -9.21 -14.45 0.23
CA SER A 3 -9.61 -14.02 1.56
C SER A 3 -10.94 -13.30 1.62
N GLY A 4 -11.44 -12.76 0.50
CA GLY A 4 -12.62 -11.89 0.52
C GLY A 4 -12.37 -10.47 1.06
N TRP A 5 -11.14 -10.14 1.47
CA TRP A 5 -10.74 -8.78 1.86
C TRP A 5 -10.57 -7.85 0.64
N SER A 6 -10.84 -6.56 0.80
CA SER A 6 -10.56 -5.58 -0.24
C SER A 6 -9.06 -5.29 -0.38
N THR A 7 -8.49 -5.57 -1.54
CA THR A 7 -7.13 -5.09 -1.91
C THR A 7 -7.10 -3.81 -2.72
N ARG A 8 -8.24 -3.13 -2.83
CA ARG A 8 -8.29 -1.79 -3.39
C ARG A 8 -8.40 -0.78 -2.24
N GLY A 9 -7.67 0.33 -2.37
CA GLY A 9 -7.73 1.44 -1.42
C GLY A 9 -6.50 1.55 -0.53
N GLY A 10 -6.61 2.32 0.54
CA GLY A 10 -5.55 2.57 1.52
C GLY A 10 -5.47 1.57 2.67
N LYS A 11 -6.41 0.62 2.77
CA LYS A 11 -6.57 -0.32 3.89
C LYS A 11 -6.51 -1.78 3.41
N THR A 12 -5.44 -2.12 2.70
CA THR A 12 -5.34 -3.42 1.99
C THR A 12 -4.73 -4.53 2.82
N CYS A 13 -4.00 -4.21 3.88
CA CYS A 13 -3.42 -5.21 4.76
C CYS A 13 -4.53 -5.80 5.64
N LEU A 14 -4.84 -7.09 5.49
CA LEU A 14 -5.82 -7.77 6.35
C LEU A 14 -5.40 -7.74 7.83
N ARG A 15 -4.11 -7.93 8.12
CA ARG A 15 -3.63 -8.00 9.50
C ARG A 15 -3.66 -6.64 10.20
N CYS A 16 -3.23 -5.59 9.51
CA CYS A 16 -3.23 -4.24 10.06
C CYS A 16 -4.61 -3.58 9.95
N ALA A 17 -5.47 -4.07 9.05
CA ALA A 17 -6.81 -3.57 8.76
C ALA A 17 -6.93 -2.04 8.81
N GLY A 18 -7.76 -1.53 9.72
CA GLY A 18 -8.04 -0.12 9.94
C GLY A 18 -6.80 0.70 10.34
N ASP A 19 -5.79 0.08 10.93
CA ASP A 19 -4.56 0.75 11.36
C ASP A 19 -3.53 0.93 10.25
N THR A 20 -3.78 0.38 9.06
CA THR A 20 -2.93 0.59 7.88
C THR A 20 -2.86 2.09 7.57
N LYS A 21 -1.67 2.68 7.65
CA LYS A 21 -1.47 4.08 7.27
C LYS A 21 -1.08 4.16 5.80
N SER A 22 -1.82 4.97 5.05
CA SER A 22 -1.62 5.20 3.63
C SER A 22 -1.93 6.65 3.27
N CYS A 23 -1.31 7.17 2.23
CA CYS A 23 -1.70 8.42 1.59
C CYS A 23 -2.03 8.19 0.11
N TRP A 24 -2.87 9.05 -0.46
CA TRP A 24 -3.13 9.06 -1.89
C TRP A 24 -2.11 9.93 -2.61
N LEU A 25 -1.45 9.36 -3.62
CA LEU A 25 -0.57 10.08 -4.53
C LEU A 25 -1.41 10.71 -5.64
N LYS A 26 -1.41 12.04 -5.70
CA LYS A 26 -2.29 12.84 -6.57
C LYS A 26 -1.97 12.65 -8.05
N HIS A 27 -0.69 12.60 -8.40
CA HIS A 27 -0.23 12.46 -9.78
C HIS A 27 -0.13 10.99 -10.19
N GLY A 28 0.38 10.13 -9.31
CA GLY A 28 0.46 8.69 -9.54
C GLY A 28 -0.88 7.95 -9.46
N ARG A 29 -1.92 8.59 -8.87
CA ARG A 29 -3.28 8.04 -8.68
C ARG A 29 -3.28 6.67 -8.00
N LYS A 30 -2.47 6.54 -6.95
CA LYS A 30 -2.28 5.30 -6.19
C LYS A 30 -2.17 5.58 -4.70
N PHE A 31 -2.52 4.59 -3.88
CA PHE A 31 -2.20 4.63 -2.47
C PHE A 31 -0.74 4.25 -2.23
N CYS A 32 -0.05 5.04 -1.42
CA CYS A 32 1.29 4.77 -0.92
C CYS A 32 1.20 4.43 0.58
N TYR A 33 1.89 3.37 1.00
CA TYR A 33 1.94 2.93 2.40
C TYR A 33 3.20 3.46 3.05
N THR A 34 3.05 4.51 3.86
CA THR A 34 4.17 5.35 4.31
C THR A 34 4.67 5.03 5.72
N SER A 35 3.94 4.24 6.50
CA SER A 35 4.30 3.93 7.90
C SER A 35 4.82 2.51 8.10
N HIS A 36 5.89 2.16 7.37
CA HIS A 36 6.53 0.85 7.44
C HIS A 36 7.54 0.73 8.58
N ARG A 37 8.00 1.85 9.17
CA ARG A 37 8.99 1.84 10.26
C ARG A 37 8.37 1.60 11.64
N ARG A 38 7.04 1.68 11.77
CA ARG A 38 6.29 1.31 12.98
C ARG A 38 6.57 -0.11 13.49
N PHE A 39 7.09 -0.99 12.65
CA PHE A 39 7.48 -2.36 13.02
C PHE A 39 8.92 -2.46 13.58
N LEU A 40 9.72 -1.40 13.46
CA LEU A 40 11.07 -1.34 14.01
C LEU A 40 11.04 -1.03 15.51
N HIS A 41 12.13 -1.36 16.20
CA HIS A 41 12.26 -1.02 17.61
C HIS A 41 12.27 0.50 17.81
N LYS A 42 11.69 1.00 18.92
CA LYS A 42 11.57 2.46 19.18
C LYS A 42 12.93 3.18 19.22
N SER A 43 14.01 2.48 19.59
CA SER A 43 15.36 3.05 19.59
C SER A 43 16.06 3.04 18.24
N ASP A 44 15.45 2.45 17.20
CA ASP A 44 16.06 2.32 15.89
C ASP A 44 16.35 3.68 15.25
N ARG A 45 17.53 3.81 14.65
CA ARG A 45 17.97 5.04 13.98
C ARG A 45 17.06 5.41 12.81
N MET A 46 16.52 4.43 12.10
CA MET A 46 15.65 4.64 10.93
C MET A 46 14.34 5.34 11.33
N CYS A 47 13.82 5.13 12.54
CA CYS A 47 12.64 5.85 13.05
C CYS A 47 12.89 7.35 13.21
N LYS A 48 14.16 7.74 13.43
CA LYS A 48 14.60 9.14 13.59
C LYS A 48 15.03 9.80 12.28
N ASP A 49 15.28 9.03 11.23
CA ASP A 49 15.74 9.54 9.94
C ASP A 49 14.59 10.18 9.16
N LYS A 50 14.46 11.50 9.31
CA LYS A 50 13.48 12.31 8.55
C LYS A 50 13.90 12.52 7.11
N ILE A 51 15.21 12.52 6.83
CA ILE A 51 15.76 12.94 5.54
C ILE A 51 15.47 11.86 4.50
N SER A 52 15.76 10.60 4.85
CA SER A 52 15.56 9.47 3.96
C SER A 52 14.09 9.04 3.85
N PHE A 53 13.29 9.21 4.92
CA PHE A 53 11.95 8.63 5.06
C PHE A 53 10.83 9.66 5.23
N GLY A 54 10.67 10.54 4.24
CA GLY A 54 9.43 11.32 4.09
C GLY A 54 9.23 12.48 5.08
N GLY A 55 10.31 12.97 5.69
CA GLY A 55 10.31 14.21 6.47
C GLY A 55 9.77 14.10 7.90
N LYS A 56 9.26 12.94 8.32
CA LYS A 56 8.59 12.75 9.62
C LYS A 56 9.31 11.71 10.47
N LEU A 57 9.32 11.95 11.78
CA LEU A 57 9.69 10.92 12.76
C LEU A 57 8.55 9.92 12.85
N GLU A 58 8.91 8.65 13.02
CA GLU A 58 7.94 7.57 13.09
C GLU A 58 8.03 6.88 14.45
N TRP A 59 7.34 7.48 15.43
CA TRP A 59 7.22 6.96 16.80
C TRP A 59 5.95 6.13 17.03
N GLY A 60 5.14 5.97 15.97
CA GLY A 60 3.89 5.23 16.06
C GLY A 60 4.15 3.77 16.43
N GLU A 61 3.28 3.20 17.26
CA GLU A 61 3.39 1.79 17.65
C GLU A 61 3.05 0.88 16.48
N ALA A 62 3.59 -0.33 16.45
CA ALA A 62 3.19 -1.33 15.47
C ALA A 62 1.66 -1.50 15.50
N PRO A 63 0.98 -1.56 14.34
CA PRO A 63 -0.46 -1.78 14.30
C PRO A 63 -0.81 -3.09 15.03
N LYS A 64 -1.89 -3.09 15.81
CA LYS A 64 -2.36 -4.32 16.46
C LYS A 64 -2.78 -5.27 15.35
N LEU A 65 -2.14 -6.43 15.30
CA LEU A 65 -2.48 -7.45 14.32
C LEU A 65 -3.83 -8.05 14.72
N LEU A 66 -4.77 -8.05 13.77
CA LEU A 66 -6.02 -8.79 13.94
C LEU A 66 -5.71 -10.27 14.11
N SER A 67 -6.29 -10.85 15.15
CA SER A 67 -6.34 -12.31 15.33
C SER A 67 -7.36 -12.93 14.39
N GLY A 68 -7.21 -14.23 14.11
CA GLY A 68 -8.20 -14.96 13.31
C GLY A 68 -9.61 -14.92 13.92
N MET A 69 -9.71 -14.93 15.25
CA MET A 69 -10.99 -14.81 15.96
C MET A 69 -11.63 -13.43 15.76
N GLU A 70 -10.87 -12.34 15.90
CA GLU A 70 -11.37 -10.98 15.63
C GLU A 70 -11.81 -10.82 14.16
N MET A 71 -11.10 -11.47 13.22
CA MET A 71 -11.51 -11.48 11.80
C MET A 71 -12.82 -12.23 11.59
N LEU A 72 -13.02 -13.38 12.24
CA LEU A 72 -14.27 -14.13 12.18
C LEU A 72 -15.45 -13.33 12.75
N GLN A 73 -15.22 -12.57 13.82
CA GLN A 73 -16.24 -11.68 14.38
C GLN A 73 -16.63 -10.55 13.40
N GLN A 74 -15.66 -9.97 12.69
CA GLN A 74 -15.94 -8.95 11.66
C GLN A 74 -16.68 -9.49 10.43
N LEU A 75 -16.70 -10.82 10.25
CA LEU A 75 -17.42 -11.49 9.16
C LEU A 75 -18.88 -11.76 9.49
N ASP A 76 -19.31 -11.52 10.74
CA ASP A 76 -20.71 -11.65 11.11
C ASP A 76 -21.55 -10.63 10.33
N GLY A 77 -22.56 -11.12 9.62
CA GLY A 77 -23.35 -10.32 8.66
C GLY A 77 -22.72 -10.08 7.27
N VAL A 78 -21.54 -10.62 6.97
CA VAL A 78 -20.96 -10.58 5.61
C VAL A 78 -21.54 -11.72 4.77
N LEU A 79 -22.18 -11.37 3.64
CA LEU A 79 -22.74 -12.36 2.73
C LEU A 79 -21.66 -13.25 2.08
N THR A 80 -21.95 -14.55 1.99
CA THR A 80 -21.15 -15.58 1.31
C THR A 80 -21.36 -15.55 -0.21
N GLU A 81 -22.60 -15.26 -0.62
CA GLU A 81 -23.02 -15.14 -2.02
C GLU A 81 -23.70 -13.79 -2.25
N TYR A 82 -23.38 -13.14 -3.36
CA TYR A 82 -24.02 -11.88 -3.77
C TYR A 82 -24.83 -12.14 -5.03
N LYS A 83 -26.10 -11.71 -5.06
CA LYS A 83 -26.87 -11.71 -6.31
C LYS A 83 -26.34 -10.58 -7.21
N LYS A 84 -26.58 -10.69 -8.52
CA LYS A 84 -26.13 -9.69 -9.52
C LYS A 84 -26.56 -8.26 -9.17
N GLU A 85 -27.70 -8.09 -8.52
CA GLU A 85 -28.27 -6.81 -8.09
C GLU A 85 -27.52 -6.19 -6.90
N ASP A 86 -27.06 -7.02 -5.95
CA ASP A 86 -26.28 -6.58 -4.78
C ASP A 86 -24.89 -6.06 -5.19
N LEU A 87 -24.32 -6.62 -6.25
CA LEU A 87 -23.02 -6.20 -6.80
C LEU A 87 -23.06 -4.80 -7.43
N LYS A 88 -24.21 -4.34 -7.93
CA LYS A 88 -24.37 -2.97 -8.48
C LYS A 88 -24.41 -1.92 -7.36
N LYS A 89 -25.18 -2.15 -6.29
CA LYS A 89 -25.24 -1.24 -5.11
C LYS A 89 -23.89 -1.06 -4.44
N ARG A 90 -23.15 -2.16 -4.20
CA ARG A 90 -21.83 -2.09 -3.54
C ARG A 90 -20.74 -1.39 -4.36
N ARG A 91 -20.83 -1.37 -5.69
CA ARG A 91 -19.83 -0.65 -6.51
C ARG A 91 -19.83 0.84 -6.20
N THR A 92 -20.98 1.40 -5.84
CA THR A 92 -21.15 2.80 -5.44
C THR A 92 -20.71 3.03 -4.00
N GLU A 93 -20.98 2.08 -3.08
CA GLU A 93 -20.62 2.18 -1.66
C GLU A 93 -19.12 1.94 -1.37
N LEU A 94 -18.40 1.24 -2.24
CA LEU A 94 -16.94 1.02 -2.09
C LEU A 94 -16.09 2.29 -2.29
N PHE A 95 -16.68 3.37 -2.81
CA PHE A 95 -16.05 4.70 -2.88
C PHE A 95 -16.29 5.53 -1.62
N ASP A 96 -17.16 5.05 -0.71
CA ASP A 96 -17.39 5.67 0.57
C ASP A 96 -16.29 5.24 1.54
N HIS A 97 -15.33 6.14 1.75
CA HIS A 97 -14.14 5.90 2.56
C HIS A 97 -14.45 5.70 4.06
N ASP A 98 -15.67 6.01 4.51
CA ASP A 98 -16.11 5.96 5.91
C ASP A 98 -16.80 4.65 6.34
N LYS A 99 -17.13 3.76 5.38
CA LYS A 99 -17.72 2.47 5.74
C LYS A 99 -16.66 1.48 6.21
N HIS A 100 -16.78 1.09 7.48
CA HIS A 100 -15.90 0.18 8.22
C HIS A 100 -15.91 -1.29 7.72
N GLN A 101 -16.52 -1.58 6.56
CA GLN A 101 -16.68 -2.94 6.05
C GLN A 101 -15.69 -3.23 4.92
N PHE A 102 -14.48 -3.66 5.31
CA PHE A 102 -13.41 -4.04 4.38
C PHE A 102 -13.63 -5.41 3.70
N TRP A 103 -14.57 -6.20 4.25
CA TRP A 103 -14.94 -7.52 3.76
C TRP A 103 -15.89 -7.43 2.56
N LYS A 104 -15.43 -7.89 1.41
CA LYS A 104 -16.23 -7.98 0.19
C LYS A 104 -17.08 -9.23 0.12
N LYS A 105 -16.60 -10.33 0.70
CA LYS A 105 -17.29 -11.62 0.77
C LYS A 105 -16.73 -12.45 1.91
N LYS A 106 -17.55 -13.36 2.44
CA LYS A 106 -17.07 -14.47 3.26
C LYS A 106 -16.49 -15.54 2.32
N SER A 107 -15.28 -16.01 2.60
CA SER A 107 -14.64 -17.07 1.83
C SER A 107 -14.80 -18.42 2.51
N ILE A 108 -14.95 -19.49 1.74
CA ILE A 108 -15.06 -20.87 2.25
C ILE A 108 -13.86 -21.28 3.11
N PHE A 109 -12.67 -20.72 2.86
CA PHE A 109 -11.47 -21.01 3.65
C PHE A 109 -11.60 -20.51 5.10
N LEU A 110 -12.48 -19.54 5.35
CA LEU A 110 -12.74 -18.99 6.69
C LEU A 110 -13.63 -19.92 7.53
N GLU A 111 -14.24 -20.94 6.92
CA GLU A 111 -15.05 -21.95 7.61
C GLU A 111 -14.20 -23.11 8.14
N LEU A 112 -12.94 -23.20 7.70
CA LEU A 112 -12.04 -24.26 8.13
C LEU A 112 -11.63 -24.06 9.60
N PRO A 113 -11.71 -25.08 10.46
CA PRO A 113 -11.47 -24.94 11.90
C PRO A 113 -10.10 -24.34 12.26
N TYR A 114 -9.08 -24.62 11.45
CA TYR A 114 -7.71 -24.15 11.67
C TYR A 114 -7.45 -22.72 11.15
N TRP A 115 -8.40 -22.12 10.45
CA TRP A 115 -8.19 -20.79 9.87
C TRP A 115 -7.99 -19.73 10.96
N ALA A 116 -8.76 -19.81 12.05
CA ALA A 116 -8.65 -18.90 13.19
C ALA A 116 -7.27 -18.94 13.86
N THR A 117 -6.59 -20.09 13.78
CA THR A 117 -5.26 -20.30 14.36
C THR A 117 -4.13 -20.03 13.38
N ASN A 118 -4.43 -19.78 12.10
CA ASN A 118 -3.41 -19.50 11.10
C ASN A 118 -2.81 -18.11 11.32
N LEU A 119 -1.51 -18.05 11.55
CA LEU A 119 -0.81 -16.78 11.66
C LEU A 119 -0.91 -16.01 10.36
N VAL A 120 -0.62 -16.61 9.19
CA VAL A 120 -0.58 -15.91 7.90
C VAL A 120 -1.75 -16.37 7.03
N PRO A 121 -2.88 -15.64 7.01
CA PRO A 121 -4.09 -16.09 6.33
C PRO A 121 -4.02 -15.87 4.81
N HIS A 122 -2.90 -15.36 4.28
CA HIS A 122 -2.73 -15.04 2.87
C HIS A 122 -1.46 -15.66 2.34
N ASN A 123 -1.59 -16.52 1.34
CA ASN A 123 -0.45 -16.90 0.55
C ASN A 123 -0.13 -15.73 -0.41
N LEU A 124 0.98 -15.05 -0.16
CA LEU A 124 1.52 -14.08 -1.10
C LEU A 124 2.22 -14.85 -2.21
N ASP A 125 1.89 -14.56 -3.45
CA ASP A 125 2.59 -15.16 -4.59
C ASP A 125 3.98 -14.51 -4.71
N ILE A 126 4.95 -15.09 -3.99
CA ILE A 126 6.31 -14.55 -3.85
C ILE A 126 6.95 -14.41 -5.23
N MET A 127 6.79 -15.40 -6.10
CA MET A 127 7.36 -15.40 -7.45
C MET A 127 6.93 -14.16 -8.25
N HIS A 128 5.63 -13.85 -8.27
CA HIS A 128 5.14 -12.68 -8.98
C HIS A 128 5.50 -11.37 -8.26
N ILE A 129 5.57 -11.35 -6.93
CA ILE A 129 5.94 -10.16 -6.17
C ILE A 129 7.41 -9.81 -6.39
N GLU A 130 8.30 -10.79 -6.26
CA GLU A 130 9.74 -10.62 -6.43
C GLU A 130 10.08 -10.23 -7.87
N GLY A 131 9.51 -10.93 -8.87
CA GLY A 131 9.72 -10.58 -10.28
C GLY A 131 9.33 -9.12 -10.57
N ASN A 132 8.14 -8.72 -10.14
CA ASN A 132 7.69 -7.33 -10.31
C ASN A 132 8.59 -6.32 -9.57
N TYR A 133 9.05 -6.64 -8.35
CA TYR A 133 9.92 -5.75 -7.61
C TYR A 133 11.29 -5.60 -8.27
N CYS A 134 11.92 -6.71 -8.64
CA CYS A 134 13.23 -6.76 -9.27
C CYS A 134 13.23 -6.01 -10.61
N ASP A 135 12.24 -6.24 -11.47
CA ASP A 135 12.12 -5.55 -12.76
C ASP A 135 12.01 -4.03 -12.59
N ASN A 136 11.22 -3.59 -11.61
CA ASN A 136 11.07 -2.16 -11.31
C ASN A 136 12.36 -1.56 -10.74
N LEU A 137 13.04 -2.28 -9.85
CA LEU A 137 14.30 -1.85 -9.26
C LEU A 137 15.39 -1.71 -10.33
N LEU A 138 15.57 -2.74 -11.16
CA LEU A 138 16.53 -2.75 -12.25
C LEU A 138 16.25 -1.64 -13.26
N SER A 139 15.00 -1.50 -13.70
CA SER A 139 14.59 -0.44 -14.64
C SER A 139 14.87 0.96 -14.10
N THR A 140 14.75 1.13 -12.78
CA THR A 140 14.98 2.41 -12.11
C THR A 140 16.48 2.71 -11.96
N ILE A 141 17.29 1.73 -11.57
CA ILE A 141 18.76 1.88 -11.44
C ILE A 141 19.41 2.11 -12.81
N MET A 142 18.95 1.39 -13.84
CA MET A 142 19.50 1.49 -15.20
C MET A 142 18.96 2.70 -15.99
N GLY A 143 17.98 3.45 -15.44
CA GLY A 143 17.45 4.64 -16.08
C GLY A 143 16.64 4.36 -17.37
N PHE A 144 16.04 3.18 -17.51
CA PHE A 144 15.27 2.83 -18.70
C PHE A 144 14.04 3.72 -18.86
N VAL A 145 14.11 4.63 -19.84
CA VAL A 145 13.04 5.60 -20.13
C VAL A 145 11.77 4.85 -20.55
N GLY A 146 10.64 5.19 -19.92
CA GLY A 146 9.34 4.60 -20.20
C GLY A 146 9.03 3.31 -19.43
N ILE A 147 10.04 2.60 -18.92
CA ILE A 147 9.87 1.39 -18.10
C ILE A 147 9.98 1.74 -16.60
N SER A 148 10.95 2.59 -16.26
CA SER A 148 11.21 3.03 -14.88
C SER A 148 9.97 3.63 -14.21
N LYS A 149 9.80 3.30 -12.91
CA LYS A 149 8.76 3.92 -12.07
C LYS A 149 9.15 5.31 -11.58
N ASP A 150 10.40 5.72 -11.79
CA ASP A 150 10.82 7.10 -11.63
C ASP A 150 10.45 7.91 -12.89
N ASN A 151 9.25 8.47 -12.87
CA ASN A 151 8.69 9.27 -13.95
C ASN A 151 8.25 10.65 -13.45
N LEU A 152 7.82 11.50 -14.38
CA LEU A 152 7.37 12.86 -14.07
C LEU A 152 6.27 12.90 -12.99
N ASN A 153 5.30 11.98 -13.04
CA ASN A 153 4.21 11.96 -12.05
C ASN A 153 4.75 11.61 -10.66
N SER A 154 5.62 10.59 -10.57
CA SER A 154 6.30 10.24 -9.31
C SER A 154 7.08 11.42 -8.73
N ARG A 155 7.76 12.20 -9.59
CA ARG A 155 8.55 13.37 -9.19
C ARG A 155 7.69 14.55 -8.72
N ARG A 156 6.52 14.77 -9.34
CA ARG A 156 5.52 15.74 -8.86
C ARG A 156 4.86 15.31 -7.56
N ASP A 157 4.63 14.01 -7.35
CA ASP A 157 4.15 13.51 -6.06
C ASP A 157 5.17 13.77 -4.94
N LEU A 158 6.49 13.64 -5.21
CA LEU A 158 7.53 14.01 -4.24
C LEU A 158 7.50 15.51 -3.90
N GLU A 159 7.22 16.36 -4.89
CA GLU A 159 7.07 17.81 -4.73
C GLU A 159 5.84 18.15 -3.87
N GLU A 160 4.67 17.59 -4.18
CA GLU A 160 3.43 17.78 -3.40
C GLU A 160 3.59 17.29 -1.95
N LEU A 161 4.33 16.19 -1.75
CA LEU A 161 4.63 15.67 -0.41
C LEU A 161 5.72 16.48 0.33
N GLY A 162 6.42 17.39 -0.36
CA GLY A 162 7.48 18.22 0.22
C GLY A 162 8.75 17.45 0.59
N ILE A 163 9.00 16.29 -0.03
CA ILE A 163 10.11 15.38 0.30
C ILE A 163 11.10 15.26 -0.85
N LYS A 164 12.37 14.96 -0.56
CA LYS A 164 13.44 14.80 -1.56
C LYS A 164 13.52 15.98 -2.55
N LYS A 165 13.62 17.21 -2.03
CA LYS A 165 13.75 18.46 -2.82
C LYS A 165 14.76 18.39 -3.99
N PRO A 166 15.94 17.75 -3.86
CA PRO A 166 16.88 17.63 -4.98
C PRO A 166 16.34 16.87 -6.19
N LEU A 167 15.29 16.07 -6.02
CA LEU A 167 14.67 15.27 -7.07
C LEU A 167 13.47 15.98 -7.72
N HIS A 168 13.07 17.16 -7.28
CA HIS A 168 11.89 17.85 -7.84
C HIS A 168 12.11 18.24 -9.31
N PRO A 169 11.07 18.22 -10.15
CA PRO A 169 11.21 18.63 -11.54
C PRO A 169 11.62 20.11 -11.65
N ILE A 170 12.61 20.40 -12.49
CA ILE A 170 13.13 21.77 -12.67
C ILE A 170 12.66 22.30 -14.02
N ARG A 171 12.07 23.50 -14.02
CA ARG A 171 11.70 24.20 -15.25
C ARG A 171 12.90 24.94 -15.81
N LYS A 172 13.41 24.53 -16.98
CA LYS A 172 14.43 25.24 -17.75
C LYS A 172 13.77 25.83 -18.99
N GLY A 173 13.31 27.09 -18.87
CA GLY A 173 12.58 27.76 -19.94
C GLY A 173 11.21 27.11 -20.23
N SER A 174 11.01 26.63 -21.46
CA SER A 174 9.80 25.91 -21.88
C SER A 174 9.83 24.42 -21.55
N SER A 175 11.01 23.84 -21.30
CA SER A 175 11.17 22.41 -21.04
C SER A 175 11.27 22.10 -19.55
N LEU A 176 10.81 20.91 -19.19
CA LEU A 176 10.82 20.40 -17.84
C LEU A 176 11.84 19.27 -17.74
N VAL A 177 12.86 19.47 -16.91
CA VAL A 177 13.99 18.55 -16.78
C VAL A 177 13.89 17.82 -15.44
N LEU A 178 14.06 16.50 -15.48
CA LEU A 178 14.12 15.67 -14.28
C LEU A 178 15.59 15.53 -13.86
N PRO A 179 15.98 15.98 -12.65
CA PRO A 179 17.36 15.79 -12.18
C PRO A 179 17.66 14.29 -12.00
N PRO A 180 18.88 13.84 -12.36
CA PRO A 180 19.26 12.45 -12.19
C PRO A 180 19.21 12.08 -10.71
N SER A 181 18.80 10.84 -10.43
CA SER A 181 18.80 10.34 -9.06
C SER A 181 20.23 9.92 -8.66
N SER A 182 20.54 9.94 -7.36
CA SER A 182 21.86 9.55 -6.85
C SER A 182 22.16 8.04 -6.95
N PHE A 183 21.19 7.23 -7.33
CA PHE A 183 21.29 5.77 -7.43
C PHE A 183 21.15 5.28 -8.87
N THR A 184 21.01 6.19 -9.85
CA THR A 184 21.00 5.81 -11.26
C THR A 184 22.44 5.58 -11.73
N LEU A 185 22.67 4.51 -12.49
CA LEU A 185 23.97 4.13 -13.05
C LEU A 185 24.18 4.62 -14.50
N SER A 186 23.28 5.47 -14.99
CA SER A 186 23.28 6.03 -16.35
C SER A 186 24.15 7.27 -16.48
#